data_AF-A0A7V2MRT3-F1
#
_entry.id   AF-A0A7V2MRT3-F1
#
_cell.length_a   1.000
_cell.length_b   1.000
_cell.length_c   1.000
_cell.angle_alpha   90.00
_cell.angle_beta   90.00
_cell.angle_gamma   90.00
#
_symmetry.space_group_name_H-M   'P 1'
#
loop_
_entity.id
_entity.type
_entity.pdbx_description
1 polymer ?
#
loop_
_entity_poly.entity_id
_entity_poly.type
_entity_poly.pdbx_seq_one_letter_code
_entity_poly.pdbx_strand_id
1 'polypeptide(L)'
;MKSISGINWDLIDISGKRFYSIQASYSNWIAQEYLFRSSLREIIIQFINQFFQTLSDKEYLNYLKDDFSNYETFLDILSKKYEIGSLSYVDYLKFKFYKLELENAIKEAQLNYENDLRELSFLLGGGNYEPSIKNDTILESLEINELLKKAYENRSDLKAFKNTEYTPRFGIGLSFDLPFFDRKQGFINYYQAQIKQVEILMSKTIENCLVQ
;
A
#
# COMPACT_ATOMS: atom_id res chain seq x y z
N MET A 1 -43.06 -38.52 21.78
CA MET A 1 -41.68 -38.88 22.15
C MET A 1 -40.79 -38.77 20.92
N LYS A 2 -39.96 -37.72 20.83
CA LYS A 2 -38.96 -37.58 19.76
C LYS A 2 -37.78 -38.48 20.11
N SER A 3 -37.54 -39.51 19.29
CA SER A 3 -36.39 -40.39 19.41
C SER A 3 -35.10 -39.59 19.20
N ILE A 4 -34.34 -39.41 20.28
CA ILE A 4 -32.97 -38.90 20.28
C ILE A 4 -32.07 -40.12 20.25
N SER A 5 -31.73 -40.65 19.08
CA SER A 5 -30.64 -41.62 18.92
C SER A 5 -30.39 -41.94 17.43
N GLY A 6 -29.96 -40.93 16.69
CA GLY A 6 -29.30 -41.14 15.40
C GLY A 6 -27.86 -40.70 15.54
N ILE A 7 -26.92 -41.62 15.76
CA ILE A 7 -25.50 -41.32 15.60
C ILE A 7 -25.33 -40.96 14.12
N ASN A 8 -25.02 -39.71 13.83
CA ASN A 8 -24.77 -39.27 12.46
C ASN A 8 -23.37 -39.78 12.05
N TRP A 9 -23.34 -40.85 11.25
CA TRP A 9 -22.11 -41.50 10.79
C TRP A 9 -21.22 -40.59 9.94
N ASP A 10 -21.74 -39.47 9.42
CA ASP A 10 -20.95 -38.40 8.77
C ASP A 10 -19.98 -37.68 9.74
N LEU A 11 -20.14 -37.87 11.05
CA LEU A 11 -19.21 -37.39 12.08
C LEU A 11 -18.00 -38.31 12.24
N ILE A 12 -18.10 -39.58 11.84
CA ILE A 12 -17.03 -40.59 11.98
C ILE A 12 -16.39 -40.80 10.60
N ASP A 13 -15.50 -39.90 10.21
CA ASP A 13 -14.73 -40.03 8.97
C ASP A 13 -13.41 -40.77 9.23
N ILE A 14 -13.30 -42.00 8.72
CA ILE A 14 -12.11 -42.86 8.83
C ILE A 14 -11.04 -42.47 7.79
N SER A 15 -11.44 -41.76 6.73
CA SER A 15 -10.55 -41.34 5.63
C SER A 15 -9.81 -40.02 5.90
N GLY A 16 -10.20 -39.28 6.94
CA GLY A 16 -9.58 -38.03 7.34
C GLY A 16 -9.93 -36.81 6.47
N LYS A 17 -10.79 -36.94 5.45
CA LYS A 17 -11.17 -35.83 4.55
C LYS A 17 -11.77 -34.65 5.30
N ARG A 18 -12.64 -34.93 6.28
CA ARG A 18 -13.24 -33.90 7.14
C ARG A 18 -12.19 -33.18 7.97
N PHE A 19 -11.21 -33.91 8.49
CA PHE A 19 -10.09 -33.33 9.24
C PHE A 19 -9.25 -32.40 8.36
N TYR A 20 -8.88 -32.81 7.15
CA TYR A 20 -8.16 -31.96 6.20
C TYR A 20 -8.98 -30.74 5.74
N SER A 21 -10.29 -30.88 5.58
CA SER A 21 -11.18 -29.76 5.27
C SER A 21 -11.28 -28.74 6.41
N ILE A 22 -11.32 -29.20 7.66
CA ILE A 22 -11.29 -28.34 8.86
C ILE A 22 -9.93 -27.64 8.96
N GLN A 23 -8.82 -28.37 8.74
CA GLN A 23 -7.49 -27.77 8.74
C GLN A 23 -7.32 -26.71 7.65
N ALA A 24 -7.74 -27.00 6.42
CA ALA A 24 -7.72 -26.04 5.33
C ALA A 24 -8.55 -24.79 5.66
N SER A 25 -9.73 -24.97 6.26
CA SER A 25 -10.58 -23.85 6.70
C SER A 25 -9.91 -23.02 7.81
N TYR A 26 -9.23 -23.67 8.74
CA TYR A 26 -8.49 -23.01 9.83
C TYR A 26 -7.27 -22.23 9.31
N SER A 27 -6.46 -22.83 8.44
CA SER A 27 -5.36 -22.19 7.71
C SER A 27 -5.82 -20.98 6.92
N ASN A 28 -6.96 -21.10 6.22
CA ASN A 28 -7.56 -19.98 5.50
C ASN A 28 -8.00 -18.86 6.44
N TRP A 29 -8.62 -19.17 7.58
CA TRP A 29 -9.00 -18.16 8.57
C TRP A 29 -7.79 -17.37 9.09
N ILE A 30 -6.71 -18.06 9.45
CA ILE A 30 -5.45 -17.42 9.87
C ILE A 30 -4.87 -16.55 8.74
N ALA A 31 -4.86 -17.04 7.51
CA ALA A 31 -4.39 -16.27 6.37
C ALA A 31 -5.21 -14.99 6.14
N GLN A 32 -6.54 -15.05 6.30
CA GLN A 32 -7.40 -13.87 6.21
C GLN A 32 -7.12 -12.86 7.33
N GLU A 33 -6.81 -13.30 8.55
CA GLU A 33 -6.38 -12.40 9.63
C GLU A 33 -5.11 -11.64 9.25
N TYR A 34 -4.12 -12.34 8.68
CA TYR A 34 -2.88 -11.72 8.24
C TYR A 34 -3.07 -10.79 7.03
N LEU A 35 -3.96 -11.12 6.10
CA LEU A 35 -4.33 -10.24 4.99
C LEU A 35 -4.97 -8.96 5.51
N PHE A 36 -5.87 -9.04 6.48
CA PHE A 36 -6.47 -7.87 7.12
C PHE A 36 -5.39 -6.97 7.76
N ARG A 37 -4.44 -7.55 8.50
CA ARG A 37 -3.30 -6.79 9.05
C ARG A 37 -2.45 -6.14 7.96
N SER A 38 -2.27 -6.81 6.83
CA SER A 38 -1.56 -6.26 5.67
C SER A 38 -2.30 -5.05 5.07
N SER A 39 -3.62 -5.14 4.91
CA SER A 39 -4.44 -4.03 4.42
C SER A 39 -4.38 -2.82 5.35
N LEU A 40 -4.38 -3.02 6.67
CA LEU A 40 -4.19 -1.91 7.63
C LEU A 40 -2.83 -1.23 7.44
N ARG A 41 -1.76 -2.01 7.28
CA ARG A 41 -0.42 -1.47 7.01
C ARG A 41 -0.40 -0.68 5.70
N GLU A 42 -1.08 -1.16 4.67
CA GLU A 42 -1.17 -0.48 3.37
C GLU A 42 -1.86 0.88 3.49
N ILE A 43 -2.99 0.95 4.22
CA ILE A 43 -3.68 2.22 4.50
C ILE A 43 -2.77 3.19 5.27
N ILE A 44 -2.02 2.71 6.26
CA ILE A 44 -1.08 3.54 7.02
C ILE A 44 0.03 4.09 6.12
N ILE A 45 0.60 3.27 5.23
CA ILE A 45 1.63 3.71 4.29
C ILE A 45 1.07 4.73 3.29
N GLN A 46 -0.12 4.49 2.75
CA GLN A 46 -0.81 5.43 1.88
C GLN A 46 -1.01 6.77 2.59
N PHE A 47 -1.49 6.76 3.84
CA PHE A 47 -1.63 7.97 4.66
C PHE A 47 -0.31 8.70 4.87
N ILE A 48 0.75 7.98 5.25
CA ILE A 48 2.08 8.58 5.49
C ILE A 48 2.61 9.24 4.21
N ASN A 49 2.54 8.54 3.07
CA ASN A 49 2.98 9.08 1.79
C ASN A 49 2.17 10.33 1.42
N GLN A 50 0.85 10.27 1.54
CA GLN A 50 -0.02 11.41 1.24
C GLN A 50 0.29 12.60 2.14
N PHE A 51 0.47 12.37 3.45
CA PHE A 51 0.82 13.41 4.41
C PHE A 51 2.11 14.14 4.02
N PHE A 52 3.18 13.41 3.69
CA PHE A 52 4.46 14.01 3.29
C PHE A 52 4.37 14.69 1.92
N GLN A 53 3.58 14.14 0.99
CA GLN A 53 3.36 14.74 -0.32
C GLN A 53 2.63 16.09 -0.17
N THR A 54 1.54 16.12 0.58
CA THR A 54 0.77 17.36 0.84
C THR A 54 1.63 18.42 1.55
N LEU A 55 2.49 17.99 2.49
CA LEU A 55 3.43 18.90 3.15
C LEU A 55 4.47 19.46 2.17
N SER A 56 5.05 18.61 1.31
CA SER A 56 5.99 19.04 0.27
C SER A 56 5.36 20.08 -0.66
N ASP A 57 4.13 19.83 -1.11
CA ASP A 57 3.39 20.73 -2.00
C ASP A 57 3.06 22.07 -1.33
N LYS A 58 2.74 22.04 -0.03
CA LYS A 58 2.57 23.26 0.78
C LYS A 58 3.84 24.10 0.82
N GLU A 59 4.98 23.48 1.12
CA GLU A 59 6.26 24.19 1.19
C GLU A 59 6.71 24.70 -0.19
N TYR A 60 6.47 23.93 -1.24
CA TYR A 60 6.74 24.35 -2.61
C TYR A 60 5.88 25.55 -3.03
N LEU A 61 4.59 25.56 -2.68
CA LEU A 61 3.70 26.69 -2.92
C LEU A 61 4.16 27.95 -2.16
N ASN A 62 4.57 27.81 -0.91
CA ASN A 62 5.10 28.92 -0.11
C ASN A 62 6.39 29.47 -0.73
N TYR A 63 7.31 28.59 -1.14
CA TYR A 63 8.53 28.97 -1.83
C TYR A 63 8.23 29.78 -3.11
N LEU A 64 7.29 29.34 -3.94
CA LEU A 64 6.92 30.07 -5.17
C LEU A 64 6.30 31.44 -4.87
N LYS A 65 5.49 31.55 -3.80
CA LYS A 65 4.92 32.83 -3.37
C LYS A 65 5.99 33.80 -2.89
N ASP A 66 6.96 33.31 -2.14
CA ASP A 66 8.09 34.11 -1.67
C ASP A 66 8.98 34.56 -2.83
N ASP A 67 9.28 33.65 -3.77
CA ASP A 67 10.04 33.96 -4.99
C ASP A 67 9.33 35.01 -5.86
N PHE A 68 8.01 34.87 -6.04
CA PHE A 68 7.20 35.86 -6.74
C PHE A 68 7.22 37.23 -6.07
N SER A 69 7.09 37.29 -4.74
CA SER A 69 7.15 38.55 -4.00
C SER A 69 8.51 39.23 -4.17
N ASN A 70 9.60 38.47 -4.09
CA ASN A 70 10.95 38.97 -4.36
C ASN A 70 11.08 39.45 -5.81
N TYR A 71 10.55 38.70 -6.77
CA TYR A 71 10.60 39.04 -8.18
C TYR A 71 9.79 40.31 -8.51
N GLU A 72 8.68 40.58 -7.82
CA GLU A 72 7.95 41.84 -7.97
C GLU A 72 8.81 43.05 -7.61
N THR A 73 9.59 42.97 -6.52
CA THR A 73 10.50 44.05 -6.15
C THR A 73 11.60 44.26 -7.19
N PHE A 74 12.11 43.17 -7.79
CA PHE A 74 13.07 43.24 -8.88
C PHE A 74 12.46 43.89 -10.14
N LEU A 75 11.23 43.54 -10.47
CA LEU A 75 10.51 44.11 -11.62
C LEU A 75 10.23 45.60 -11.43
N ASP A 76 9.98 46.08 -10.20
CA ASP A 76 9.84 47.51 -9.88
C ASP A 76 11.15 48.29 -10.11
N ILE A 77 12.31 47.68 -9.87
CA ILE A 77 13.60 48.30 -10.20
C ILE A 77 13.77 48.38 -11.73
N LEU A 78 13.37 47.33 -12.45
CA LEU A 78 13.45 47.30 -13.92
C LEU A 78 12.48 48.29 -14.58
N SER A 79 11.29 48.49 -14.02
CA SER A 79 10.33 49.48 -14.52
C SER A 79 10.93 50.89 -14.47
N LYS A 80 11.56 51.25 -13.35
CA LYS A 80 12.30 52.52 -13.20
C LYS A 80 13.43 52.63 -14.22
N LYS A 81 14.23 51.58 -14.41
CA LYS A 81 15.31 51.58 -15.42
C LYS A 81 14.79 51.77 -16.85
N TYR A 82 13.64 51.18 -17.17
CA TYR A 82 12.98 51.36 -18.46
C TYR A 82 12.46 52.80 -18.63
N GLU A 83 11.83 53.38 -17.61
CA GLU A 83 11.32 54.76 -17.65
C GLU A 83 12.42 55.80 -17.91
N ILE A 84 13.64 55.55 -17.40
CA ILE A 84 14.81 56.42 -17.63
C ILE A 84 15.53 56.06 -18.95
N GLY A 85 14.98 55.13 -19.75
CA GLY A 85 15.54 54.69 -21.03
C GLY A 85 16.81 53.84 -20.94
N SER A 86 17.18 53.40 -19.73
CA SER A 86 18.38 52.58 -19.48
C SER A 86 18.15 51.08 -19.73
N LEU A 87 16.92 50.66 -20.06
CA LEU A 87 16.54 49.29 -20.39
C LEU A 87 15.70 49.29 -21.67
N SER A 88 15.93 48.32 -22.56
CA SER A 88 15.10 48.13 -23.75
C SER A 88 13.70 47.67 -23.39
N TYR A 89 12.68 48.15 -24.12
CA TYR A 89 11.30 47.67 -23.98
C TYR A 89 11.18 46.15 -24.16
N VAL A 90 11.93 45.59 -25.11
CA VAL A 90 11.92 44.14 -25.40
C VAL A 90 12.40 43.35 -24.19
N ASP A 91 13.46 43.81 -23.52
CA ASP A 91 13.99 43.11 -22.35
C ASP A 91 13.07 43.27 -21.15
N TYR A 92 12.49 44.46 -20.94
CA TYR A 92 11.45 44.66 -19.94
C TYR A 92 10.24 43.75 -20.15
N LEU A 93 9.81 43.55 -21.41
CA LEU A 93 8.74 42.60 -21.75
C LEU A 93 9.09 41.16 -21.41
N LYS A 94 10.33 40.71 -21.64
CA LYS A 94 10.77 39.36 -21.24
C LYS A 94 10.64 39.16 -19.73
N PHE A 95 11.05 40.15 -18.94
CA PHE A 95 10.93 40.07 -17.47
C PHE A 95 9.46 40.07 -17.01
N LYS A 96 8.58 40.82 -17.68
CA LYS A 96 7.13 40.73 -17.44
C LYS A 96 6.55 39.37 -17.83
N PHE A 97 7.00 38.79 -18.93
CA PHE A 97 6.56 37.47 -19.35
C PHE A 97 6.94 36.40 -18.30
N TYR A 98 8.15 36.46 -17.77
CA TYR A 98 8.56 35.56 -16.68
C TYR A 98 7.70 35.73 -15.42
N LYS A 99 7.24 36.94 -15.10
CA LYS A 99 6.26 37.15 -14.02
C LYS A 99 4.98 36.34 -14.28
N LEU A 100 4.46 36.36 -15.50
CA LEU A 100 3.25 35.60 -15.86
C LEU A 100 3.49 34.08 -15.78
N GLU A 101 4.69 33.61 -16.14
CA GLU A 101 5.06 32.21 -15.96
C GLU A 101 5.05 31.80 -14.48
N LEU A 102 5.62 32.62 -13.60
CA LEU A 102 5.57 32.41 -12.16
C LEU A 102 4.13 32.42 -11.61
N GLU A 103 3.28 33.35 -12.06
CA GLU A 103 1.86 33.37 -11.68
C GLU A 103 1.14 32.09 -12.08
N ASN A 104 1.43 31.56 -13.26
CA ASN A 104 0.87 30.29 -13.71
C ASN A 104 1.39 29.12 -12.87
N ALA A 105 2.70 29.08 -12.58
CA ALA A 105 3.30 28.06 -11.73
C ALA A 105 2.70 28.04 -10.31
N ILE A 106 2.42 29.22 -9.73
CA ILE A 106 1.73 29.34 -8.44
C ILE A 106 0.31 28.76 -8.50
N LYS A 107 -0.44 29.05 -9.56
CA LYS A 107 -1.80 28.50 -9.73
C LYS A 107 -1.78 26.99 -9.85
N GLU A 108 -0.85 26.44 -10.63
CA GLU A 108 -0.68 24.99 -10.76
C GLU A 108 -0.30 24.35 -9.42
N ALA A 109 0.68 24.92 -8.71
CA ALA A 109 1.09 24.44 -7.39
C ALA A 109 -0.05 24.53 -6.37
N GLN A 110 -0.86 25.58 -6.42
CA GLN A 110 -2.03 25.72 -5.54
C GLN A 110 -3.08 24.64 -5.83
N LEU A 111 -3.37 24.37 -7.11
CA LEU A 111 -4.31 23.31 -7.48
C LEU A 111 -3.82 21.94 -7.02
N ASN A 112 -2.52 21.65 -7.18
CA ASN A 112 -1.92 20.39 -6.71
C ASN A 112 -2.05 20.25 -5.20
N TYR A 113 -1.66 21.28 -4.44
CA TYR A 113 -1.82 21.30 -2.99
C TYR A 113 -3.27 21.10 -2.53
N GLU A 114 -4.23 21.75 -3.20
CA GLU A 114 -5.66 21.57 -2.90
C GLU A 114 -6.18 20.17 -3.25
N ASN A 115 -5.65 19.53 -4.30
CA ASN A 115 -5.96 18.14 -4.62
C ASN A 115 -5.42 17.20 -3.53
N ASP A 116 -4.16 17.39 -3.16
CA ASP A 116 -3.47 16.57 -2.17
C ASP A 116 -4.10 16.69 -0.77
N LEU A 117 -4.52 17.90 -0.39
CA LEU A 117 -5.29 18.14 0.83
C LEU A 117 -6.63 17.40 0.84
N ARG A 118 -7.33 17.35 -0.29
CA ARG A 118 -8.61 16.63 -0.40
C ARG A 118 -8.41 15.12 -0.27
N GLU A 119 -7.35 14.59 -0.87
CA GLU A 119 -7.00 13.18 -0.74
C GLU A 119 -6.59 12.82 0.70
N LEU A 120 -5.77 13.65 1.34
CA LEU A 120 -5.42 13.49 2.75
C LEU A 120 -6.66 13.52 3.65
N SER A 121 -7.57 14.47 3.40
CA SER A 121 -8.81 14.61 4.16
C SER A 121 -9.74 13.41 3.94
N PHE A 122 -9.77 12.84 2.74
CA PHE A 122 -10.51 11.61 2.45
C PHE A 122 -9.96 10.41 3.24
N LEU A 123 -8.64 10.23 3.29
CA LEU A 123 -7.99 9.16 4.07
C LEU A 123 -8.28 9.24 5.58
N LEU A 124 -8.48 10.45 6.09
CA LEU A 124 -8.83 10.70 7.51
C LEU A 124 -10.33 10.58 7.82
N GLY A 125 -11.16 10.21 6.83
CA GLY A 125 -12.61 10.07 7.01
C GLY A 125 -13.39 11.39 6.88
N GLY A 126 -12.78 12.40 6.27
CA GLY A 126 -13.36 13.73 6.06
C GLY A 126 -12.97 14.75 7.14
N GLY A 127 -13.03 16.03 6.77
CA GLY A 127 -12.62 17.16 7.62
C GLY A 127 -11.69 18.10 6.86
N ASN A 128 -11.24 19.15 7.56
CA ASN A 128 -10.24 20.08 7.05
C ASN A 128 -8.98 19.91 7.89
N TYR A 129 -8.00 19.19 7.36
CA TYR A 129 -6.72 18.95 8.02
C TYR A 129 -5.60 19.58 7.23
N GLU A 130 -4.70 20.27 7.92
CA GLU A 130 -3.47 20.76 7.32
C GLU A 130 -2.26 20.04 7.92
N PRO A 131 -1.35 19.52 7.08
CA PRO A 131 -0.14 18.91 7.57
C PRO A 131 0.79 19.98 8.17
N SER A 132 1.41 19.65 9.31
CA SER A 132 2.49 20.42 9.91
C SER A 132 3.42 19.50 10.69
N ILE A 133 4.72 19.77 10.61
CA ILE A 133 5.74 19.07 11.38
C ILE A 133 6.37 20.07 12.36
N LYS A 134 6.50 19.67 13.62
CA LYS A 134 7.37 20.35 14.58
C LYS A 134 8.75 19.68 14.51
N ASN A 135 9.79 20.46 14.26
CA ASN A 135 11.17 19.97 14.03
C ASN A 135 11.86 19.41 15.30
N ASP A 136 11.11 18.94 16.29
CA ASP A 136 11.65 18.56 17.60
C ASP A 136 12.24 17.13 17.62
N THR A 137 12.11 16.37 16.52
CA THR A 137 12.54 14.97 16.49
C THR A 137 13.91 14.84 15.82
N ILE A 138 14.96 14.80 16.65
CA ILE A 138 16.27 14.31 16.22
C ILE A 138 16.10 12.82 15.90
N LEU A 139 16.15 12.47 14.61
CA LEU A 139 16.15 11.08 14.18
C LEU A 139 17.51 10.48 14.59
N GLU A 140 17.53 9.69 15.67
CA GLU A 140 18.68 8.83 15.95
C GLU A 140 18.97 7.99 14.69
N SER A 141 20.25 7.87 14.33
CA SER A 141 20.68 7.12 13.16
C SER A 141 20.31 5.65 13.34
N LEU A 142 19.14 5.26 12.86
CA LEU A 142 18.68 3.89 12.86
C LEU A 142 19.43 3.12 11.78
N GLU A 143 20.11 2.04 12.15
CA GLU A 143 20.74 1.14 11.20
C GLU A 143 19.64 0.42 10.38
N ILE A 144 19.54 0.81 9.11
CA ILE A 144 18.52 0.38 8.16
C ILE A 144 18.44 -1.16 8.05
N ASN A 145 19.59 -1.85 8.13
CA ASN A 145 19.67 -3.30 7.98
C ASN A 145 18.98 -4.05 9.14
N GLU A 146 19.09 -3.57 10.37
CA GLU A 146 18.42 -4.20 11.52
C GLU A 146 16.91 -4.02 11.44
N LEU A 147 16.45 -2.85 11.00
CA LEU A 147 15.04 -2.56 10.78
C LEU A 147 14.45 -3.42 9.66
N LEU A 148 15.18 -3.59 8.56
CA LEU A 148 14.78 -4.47 7.46
C LEU A 148 14.60 -5.91 7.96
N LYS A 149 15.60 -6.45 8.67
CA LYS A 149 15.51 -7.82 9.20
C LYS A 149 14.30 -8.00 10.13
N LYS A 150 14.08 -7.08 11.06
CA LYS A 150 12.90 -7.09 11.95
C LYS A 150 11.58 -6.96 11.18
N ALA A 151 11.56 -6.19 10.09
CA ALA A 151 10.38 -6.02 9.24
C ALA A 151 10.06 -7.29 8.44
N TYR A 152 11.07 -7.96 7.86
CA TYR A 152 10.90 -9.23 7.13
C TYR A 152 10.36 -10.34 8.03
N GLU A 153 10.92 -10.50 9.23
CA GLU A 153 10.47 -11.53 10.18
C GLU A 153 9.03 -11.32 10.65
N ASN A 154 8.56 -10.07 10.68
CA ASN A 154 7.25 -9.70 11.20
C ASN A 154 6.18 -9.42 10.16
N ARG A 155 6.53 -9.40 8.86
CA ARG A 155 5.63 -9.03 7.76
C ARG A 155 4.39 -9.94 7.72
N SER A 156 3.22 -9.32 7.74
CA SER A 156 1.93 -10.02 7.84
C SER A 156 1.58 -10.77 6.55
N ASP A 157 1.89 -10.22 5.39
CA ASP A 157 1.71 -10.89 4.09
C ASP A 157 2.49 -12.22 4.02
N LEU A 158 3.77 -12.24 4.37
CA LEU A 158 4.58 -13.47 4.41
C LEU A 158 4.01 -14.51 5.39
N LYS A 159 3.50 -14.06 6.54
CA LYS A 159 2.83 -14.93 7.51
C LYS A 159 1.48 -15.46 6.98
N ALA A 160 0.73 -14.68 6.19
CA ALA A 160 -0.49 -15.14 5.54
C ALA A 160 -0.20 -16.32 4.61
N PHE A 161 0.81 -16.16 3.74
CA PHE A 161 1.18 -17.17 2.75
C PHE A 161 1.72 -18.46 3.38
N LYS A 162 2.56 -18.34 4.41
CA LYS A 162 3.07 -19.52 5.14
C LYS A 162 1.95 -20.34 5.78
N ASN A 163 0.84 -19.72 6.19
CA ASN A 163 -0.29 -20.43 6.80
C ASN A 163 -1.27 -21.00 5.77
N THR A 164 -1.27 -20.51 4.53
CA THR A 164 -1.95 -21.17 3.39
C THR A 164 -1.21 -22.39 2.86
N GLU A 165 0.05 -22.58 3.26
CA GLU A 165 0.86 -23.73 2.85
C GLU A 165 0.34 -25.02 3.50
N TYR A 166 0.16 -26.06 2.68
CA TYR A 166 -0.32 -27.36 3.13
C TYR A 166 0.79 -28.05 3.92
N THR A 167 0.61 -28.32 5.21
CA THR A 167 1.56 -29.16 5.97
C THR A 167 1.18 -30.63 5.78
N PRO A 168 1.98 -31.46 5.07
CA PRO A 168 1.68 -32.88 4.96
C PRO A 168 1.92 -33.54 6.32
N ARG A 169 0.85 -33.91 7.02
CA ARG A 169 0.92 -34.83 8.17
C ARG A 169 0.53 -36.23 7.72
N PHE A 170 1.37 -37.21 8.04
CA PHE A 170 1.12 -38.62 7.79
C PHE A 170 -0.08 -39.09 8.63
N GLY A 171 -1.16 -39.51 7.96
CA GLY A 171 -2.29 -40.21 8.55
C GLY A 171 -2.48 -41.57 7.86
N ILE A 172 -2.69 -42.63 8.63
CA ILE A 172 -3.02 -43.96 8.12
C ILE A 172 -4.54 -44.02 7.96
N GLY A 173 -5.03 -44.18 6.72
CA GLY A 173 -6.45 -44.36 6.42
C GLY A 173 -6.66 -45.58 5.54
N LEU A 174 -7.58 -46.47 5.92
CA LEU A 174 -8.02 -47.59 5.08
C LEU A 174 -9.23 -47.14 4.26
N SER A 175 -9.08 -47.05 2.94
CA SER A 175 -10.18 -46.79 2.00
C SER A 175 -10.30 -47.94 1.01
N PHE A 176 -11.48 -48.54 0.90
CA PHE A 176 -11.80 -49.50 -0.15
C PHE A 176 -12.55 -48.75 -1.25
N ASP A 177 -11.90 -48.55 -2.41
CA ASP A 177 -12.54 -47.98 -3.59
C ASP A 177 -12.99 -49.12 -4.54
N LEU A 178 -14.22 -49.03 -5.06
CA LEU A 178 -14.77 -49.98 -6.03
C LEU A 178 -14.16 -49.76 -7.42
N PRO A 179 -13.71 -50.80 -8.15
CA PRO A 179 -12.66 -50.68 -9.16
C PRO A 179 -13.15 -50.41 -10.59
N PHE A 180 -14.22 -49.62 -10.80
CA PHE A 180 -14.80 -49.51 -12.14
C PHE A 180 -14.76 -48.11 -12.78
N PHE A 181 -14.59 -47.02 -12.02
CA PHE A 181 -14.42 -45.66 -12.57
C PHE A 181 -13.76 -44.72 -11.53
N ASP A 182 -12.51 -44.31 -11.74
CA ASP A 182 -11.78 -43.44 -10.80
C ASP A 182 -12.11 -41.94 -11.04
N ARG A 183 -13.32 -41.52 -10.64
CA ARG A 183 -13.79 -40.11 -10.74
C ARG A 183 -12.95 -39.13 -9.90
N LYS A 184 -12.08 -39.60 -9.03
CA LYS A 184 -11.32 -38.76 -8.07
C LYS A 184 -10.01 -38.22 -8.66
N GLN A 185 -9.49 -38.80 -9.75
CA GLN A 185 -8.22 -38.41 -10.36
C GLN A 185 -8.22 -36.98 -10.90
N GLY A 186 -9.34 -36.53 -11.49
CA GLY A 186 -9.51 -35.14 -11.94
C GLY A 186 -9.51 -34.13 -10.78
N PHE A 187 -10.10 -34.49 -9.65
CA PHE A 187 -10.08 -33.66 -8.44
C PHE A 187 -8.68 -33.57 -7.83
N ILE A 188 -7.92 -34.67 -7.80
CA ILE A 188 -6.53 -34.66 -7.29
C ILE A 188 -5.65 -33.75 -8.16
N ASN A 189 -5.73 -33.86 -9.48
CA ASN A 189 -4.99 -33.00 -10.41
C ASN A 189 -5.39 -31.52 -10.25
N TYR A 190 -6.67 -31.25 -9.99
CA TYR A 190 -7.16 -29.89 -9.71
C TYR A 190 -6.58 -29.32 -8.41
N TYR A 191 -6.55 -30.09 -7.32
CA TYR A 191 -5.93 -29.65 -6.07
C TYR A 191 -4.40 -29.49 -6.20
N GLN A 192 -3.72 -30.36 -6.95
CA GLN A 192 -2.29 -30.19 -7.26
C GLN A 192 -2.02 -28.89 -8.04
N ALA A 193 -2.89 -28.56 -9.00
CA ALA A 193 -2.79 -27.30 -9.74
C ALA A 193 -3.02 -26.08 -8.83
N GLN A 194 -3.94 -26.16 -7.86
CA GLN A 194 -4.14 -25.09 -6.87
C GLN A 194 -2.93 -24.91 -5.95
N ILE A 195 -2.35 -26.00 -5.44
CA ILE A 195 -1.15 -25.96 -4.60
C ILE A 195 -0.01 -25.26 -5.36
N LYS A 196 0.20 -25.66 -6.62
CA LYS A 196 1.22 -25.04 -7.48
C LYS A 196 0.97 -23.54 -7.73
N GLN A 197 -0.29 -23.11 -7.83
CA GLN A 197 -0.61 -21.68 -7.95
C GLN A 197 -0.28 -20.91 -6.67
N VAL A 198 -0.56 -21.49 -5.50
CA VAL A 198 -0.20 -20.88 -4.20
C VAL A 198 1.32 -20.78 -4.05
N GLU A 199 2.08 -21.80 -4.44
CA GLU A 199 3.55 -21.76 -4.46
C GLU A 199 4.10 -20.63 -5.34
N ILE A 200 3.56 -20.46 -6.55
CA ILE A 200 3.94 -19.39 -7.48
C ILE A 200 3.59 -18.01 -6.91
N LEU A 201 2.42 -17.89 -6.28
CA LEU A 201 2.04 -16.63 -5.62
C LEU A 201 2.97 -16.31 -4.45
N MET A 202 3.37 -17.32 -3.68
CA MET A 202 4.32 -17.17 -2.59
C MET A 202 5.70 -16.73 -3.08
N SER A 203 6.24 -17.36 -4.13
CA SER A 203 7.54 -16.96 -4.69
C SER A 203 7.50 -15.52 -5.20
N LYS A 204 6.40 -15.13 -5.85
CA LYS A 204 6.19 -13.76 -6.34
C LYS A 204 6.06 -12.75 -5.20
N THR A 205 5.35 -13.09 -4.12
CA THR A 205 5.28 -12.22 -2.93
C THR A 205 6.66 -12.06 -2.30
N ILE A 206 7.46 -13.12 -2.21
CA ILE A 206 8.83 -13.04 -1.66
C ILE A 206 9.72 -12.17 -2.55
N GLU A 207 9.68 -12.34 -3.88
CA GLU A 207 10.41 -11.46 -4.82
C GLU A 207 10.00 -10.00 -4.66
N ASN A 208 8.70 -9.70 -4.63
CA ASN A 208 8.22 -8.34 -4.42
C ASN A 208 8.66 -7.75 -3.08
N CYS A 209 8.87 -8.59 -2.06
CA CYS A 209 9.43 -8.15 -0.79
C CYS A 209 10.91 -7.80 -0.88
N LEU A 210 11.69 -8.48 -1.74
CA LEU A 210 13.14 -8.31 -1.89
C LEU A 210 13.55 -7.15 -2.81
N VAL A 211 12.65 -6.71 -3.69
CA VAL A 211 12.91 -5.66 -4.71
C VAL A 211 12.52 -4.25 -4.24
N GLN A 212 11.82 -4.13 -3.10
CA GLN A 212 11.50 -2.85 -2.44
C GLN A 212 12.56 -2.43 -1.43
#